data_AF-A0A955KK36-F1
#
_entry.id   AF-A0A955KK36-F1
#
_cell.length_a   1.000
_cell.length_b   1.000
_cell.length_c   1.000
_cell.angle_alpha   90.00
_cell.angle_beta   90.00
_cell.angle_gamma   90.00
#
_symmetry.space_group_name_H-M   'P 1'
#
loop_
_entity.id
_entity.type
_entity.pdbx_description
1 polymer ?
#
loop_
_entity_poly.entity_id
_entity_poly.type
_entity_poly.pdbx_seq_one_letter_code
_entity_poly.pdbx_strand_id
1 'polypeptide(L)'
;MFRVSFAIIVNMHEGLQKVEKLHPDKWVMEISQNSIGVTHPDTYDFEKLPVETISMSDLVGFEPDEKMESVESSAKVLDMVEAIHDDNYNEPPILVREYQGAYQVVDGHHRFHAHLAAGSQTIEVRVVPDEDVVYIDSR
;
A
#
# COMPACT_ATOMS: atom_id res chain seq x y z
N MET A 1 15.16 20.11 -14.38
CA MET A 1 14.49 20.96 -13.37
C MET A 1 14.10 20.03 -12.23
N PHE A 2 14.89 19.96 -11.16
CA PHE A 2 14.64 19.03 -10.05
C PHE A 2 13.70 19.71 -9.05
N ARG A 3 12.51 19.13 -8.81
CA ARG A 3 11.62 19.56 -7.73
C ARG A 3 12.15 18.92 -6.45
N VAL A 4 12.61 19.75 -5.52
CA VAL A 4 12.94 19.32 -4.16
C VAL A 4 11.64 19.35 -3.37
N SER A 5 11.09 18.18 -3.07
CA SER A 5 9.96 18.05 -2.15
C SER A 5 10.49 18.28 -0.72
N PHE A 6 9.95 19.28 -0.04
CA PHE A 6 10.28 19.59 1.35
C PHE A 6 9.69 18.51 2.27
N ALA A 7 10.53 17.74 2.94
CA ALA A 7 10.11 16.88 4.05
C ALA A 7 10.02 17.73 5.33
N ILE A 8 8.87 17.69 6.00
CA ILE A 8 8.67 18.34 7.31
C ILE A 8 9.09 17.32 8.39
N ILE A 9 10.18 17.61 9.10
CA ILE A 9 10.63 16.79 10.24
C ILE A 9 9.81 17.20 11.47
N VAL A 10 9.00 16.29 12.03
CA VAL A 10 8.18 16.53 13.24
C VAL A 10 8.45 15.45 14.30
N ASN A 11 8.57 15.87 15.56
CA ASN A 11 8.96 15.01 16.69
C ASN A 11 7.86 13.99 17.08
N MET A 12 8.28 12.79 17.52
CA MET A 12 7.65 11.48 17.26
C MET A 12 6.21 11.19 17.73
N HIS A 13 5.65 11.87 18.73
CA HIS A 13 4.30 11.51 19.26
C HIS A 13 3.25 12.62 19.10
N GLU A 14 3.69 13.87 18.91
CA GLU A 14 2.83 14.99 18.51
C GLU A 14 2.81 15.20 16.99
N GLY A 15 3.75 14.59 16.26
CA GLY A 15 3.95 14.81 14.83
C GLY A 15 2.88 14.22 13.94
N LEU A 16 2.55 12.92 14.09
CA LEU A 16 1.59 12.24 13.22
C LEU A 16 0.20 12.89 13.30
N GLN A 17 -0.34 13.04 14.51
CA GLN A 17 -1.64 13.69 14.72
C GLN A 17 -1.66 15.16 14.29
N LYS A 18 -0.51 15.85 14.33
CA LYS A 18 -0.42 17.23 13.86
C LYS A 18 -0.38 17.30 12.34
N VAL A 19 0.30 16.37 11.67
CA VAL A 19 0.35 16.30 10.20
C VAL A 19 -0.99 15.84 9.63
N GLU A 20 -1.64 14.85 10.22
CA GLU A 20 -3.02 14.43 9.87
C GLU A 20 -4.00 15.61 10.01
N LYS A 21 -3.87 16.41 11.08
CA LYS A 21 -4.67 17.64 11.26
C LYS A 21 -4.34 18.74 10.24
N LEU A 22 -3.11 18.78 9.73
CA LEU A 22 -2.67 19.76 8.73
C LEU A 22 -3.06 19.36 7.30
N HIS A 23 -3.19 18.05 7.04
CA HIS A 23 -3.49 17.48 5.73
C HIS A 23 -4.59 16.40 5.83
N PRO A 24 -5.83 16.77 6.21
CA PRO A 24 -6.92 15.82 6.40
C PRO A 24 -7.39 15.14 5.09
N ASP A 25 -6.94 15.65 3.94
CA ASP A 25 -7.27 15.19 2.60
C ASP A 25 -6.12 14.40 1.93
N LYS A 26 -4.98 14.24 2.60
CA LYS A 26 -3.79 13.60 2.04
C LYS A 26 -3.40 12.33 2.79
N TRP A 27 -2.82 11.39 2.06
CA TRP A 27 -2.18 10.22 2.63
C TRP A 27 -0.95 10.64 3.42
N VAL A 28 -0.79 10.06 4.60
CA VAL A 28 0.38 10.28 5.43
C VAL A 28 1.20 8.99 5.44
N MET A 29 2.37 9.04 4.79
CA MET A 29 3.35 7.96 4.82
C MET A 29 4.43 8.28 5.83
N GLU A 30 4.47 7.49 6.90
CA GLU A 30 5.56 7.51 7.85
C GLU A 30 6.71 6.67 7.31
N ILE A 31 7.85 7.29 7.02
CA ILE A 31 9.07 6.59 6.63
C ILE A 31 9.94 6.46 7.88
N SER A 32 9.95 5.26 8.49
CA SER A 32 10.89 4.91 9.55
C SER A 32 12.05 4.09 8.99
N GLN A 33 13.09 3.83 9.80
CA GLN A 33 14.20 2.95 9.39
C GLN A 33 13.74 1.50 9.09
N ASN A 34 12.59 1.08 9.64
CA ASN A 34 12.19 -0.33 9.68
C ASN A 34 10.81 -0.62 9.06
N SER A 35 10.05 0.40 8.69
CA SER A 35 8.73 0.25 8.04
C SER A 35 8.28 1.56 7.42
N ILE A 36 7.48 1.45 6.35
CA ILE A 36 6.65 2.55 5.89
C ILE A 36 5.23 2.30 6.38
N GLY A 37 4.83 2.97 7.47
CA GLY A 37 3.45 2.99 7.91
C GLY A 37 2.64 3.91 7.02
N VAL A 38 1.42 3.52 6.65
CA VAL A 38 0.57 4.32 5.78
C VAL A 38 -0.76 4.58 6.46
N THR A 39 -1.11 5.85 6.63
CA THR A 39 -2.45 6.28 7.02
C THR A 39 -3.13 6.92 5.81
N HIS A 40 -4.34 6.48 5.50
CA HIS A 40 -5.18 7.09 4.47
C HIS A 40 -6.18 8.08 5.08
N PRO A 41 -6.62 9.11 4.33
CA PRO A 41 -7.75 9.93 4.75
C PRO A 41 -9.03 9.08 4.81
N ASP A 42 -9.88 9.32 5.81
CA ASP A 42 -11.23 8.71 5.88
C ASP A 42 -12.12 9.09 4.69
N THR A 43 -11.76 10.18 3.98
CA THR A 43 -12.55 10.75 2.88
C THR A 43 -11.99 10.47 1.50
N TYR A 44 -10.87 9.74 1.40
CA TYR A 44 -10.26 9.45 0.11
C TYR A 44 -11.07 8.39 -0.63
N ASP A 45 -11.55 8.74 -1.82
CA ASP A 45 -12.35 7.87 -2.66
C ASP A 45 -11.46 7.15 -3.68
N PHE A 46 -10.98 5.96 -3.29
CA PHE A 46 -10.09 5.15 -4.12
C PHE A 46 -10.76 4.69 -5.42
N GLU A 47 -12.08 4.61 -5.46
CA GLU A 47 -12.81 4.11 -6.64
C GLU A 47 -12.70 5.05 -7.84
N LYS A 48 -12.36 6.32 -7.61
CA LYS A 48 -12.11 7.31 -8.67
C LYS A 48 -10.81 7.11 -9.44
N LEU A 49 -9.84 6.41 -8.86
CA LEU A 49 -8.57 6.13 -9.54
C LEU A 49 -8.82 5.18 -10.73
N PRO A 50 -8.03 5.24 -11.81
CA PRO A 50 -8.08 4.19 -12.83
C PRO A 50 -7.62 2.85 -12.25
N VAL A 51 -8.21 1.77 -12.75
CA VAL A 51 -7.69 0.41 -12.50
C VAL A 51 -6.66 0.10 -13.56
N GLU A 52 -5.49 -0.35 -13.12
CA GLU A 52 -4.38 -0.74 -13.97
C GLU A 52 -3.97 -2.19 -13.69
N THR A 53 -3.46 -2.90 -14.69
CA THR A 53 -2.91 -4.24 -14.51
C THR A 53 -1.39 -4.16 -14.53
N ILE A 54 -0.74 -4.51 -13.43
CA ILE A 54 0.72 -4.42 -13.25
C ILE A 54 1.31 -5.82 -13.06
N SER A 55 2.56 -6.01 -13.49
CA SER A 55 3.28 -7.26 -13.25
C SER A 55 3.59 -7.46 -11.77
N MET A 56 3.44 -8.69 -11.29
CA MET A 56 3.82 -9.05 -9.92
C MET A 56 5.30 -8.79 -9.63
N SER A 57 6.18 -8.83 -10.64
CA SER A 57 7.61 -8.55 -10.46
C SER A 57 7.93 -7.09 -10.21
N ASP A 58 7.00 -6.18 -10.52
CA ASP A 58 7.16 -4.74 -10.33
C ASP A 58 6.60 -4.27 -8.98
N LEU A 59 6.16 -5.20 -8.12
CA LEU A 59 5.57 -4.91 -6.82
C LEU A 59 6.52 -5.26 -5.67
N VAL A 60 6.55 -4.37 -4.67
CA VAL A 60 7.31 -4.54 -3.43
C VAL A 60 6.35 -4.45 -2.25
N GLY A 61 6.24 -5.53 -1.47
CA GLY A 61 5.56 -5.55 -0.18
C GLY A 61 6.56 -5.34 0.96
N PHE A 62 6.25 -4.47 1.93
CA PHE A 62 7.07 -4.22 3.13
C PHE A 62 6.51 -4.87 4.40
N GLU A 63 5.54 -5.76 4.29
CA GLU A 63 5.00 -6.49 5.44
C GLU A 63 5.99 -7.58 5.89
N PRO A 64 6.29 -7.69 7.20
CA PRO A 64 7.07 -8.81 7.72
C PRO A 64 6.25 -10.09 7.55
N ASP A 65 6.89 -11.14 7.03
CA ASP A 65 6.27 -12.46 6.78
C ASP A 65 5.47 -12.98 7.98
N GLU A 66 5.89 -12.66 9.21
CA GLU A 66 5.25 -13.00 10.48
C GLU A 66 3.76 -12.59 10.57
N LYS A 67 3.33 -11.52 9.90
CA LYS A 67 1.91 -11.10 9.89
C LYS A 67 1.05 -12.01 9.01
N MET A 68 1.64 -12.64 8.00
CA MET A 68 1.00 -13.64 7.14
C MET A 68 0.92 -15.02 7.80
N GLU A 69 1.76 -15.28 8.81
CA GLU A 69 1.80 -16.56 9.54
C GLU A 69 0.69 -16.71 10.59
N SER A 70 -0.08 -15.65 10.89
CA SER A 70 -1.25 -15.81 11.76
C SER A 70 -2.28 -16.75 11.13
N VAL A 71 -2.88 -17.64 11.95
CA VAL A 71 -3.86 -18.63 11.47
C VAL A 71 -5.02 -17.98 10.72
N GLU A 72 -5.47 -16.82 11.18
CA GLU A 72 -6.57 -16.09 10.52
C GLU A 72 -6.15 -15.48 9.16
N SER A 73 -4.96 -14.89 9.08
CA SER A 73 -4.48 -14.29 7.82
C SER A 73 -4.15 -15.36 6.78
N SER A 74 -3.50 -16.44 7.21
CA SER A 74 -3.20 -17.59 6.34
C SER A 74 -4.46 -18.25 5.78
N ALA A 75 -5.52 -18.41 6.58
CA ALA A 75 -6.79 -18.94 6.11
C ALA A 75 -7.43 -18.06 5.03
N LYS A 76 -7.50 -16.73 5.25
CA LYS A 76 -8.05 -15.79 4.25
C LYS A 76 -7.26 -15.79 2.95
N VAL A 77 -5.93 -15.86 3.05
CA VAL A 77 -5.05 -15.92 1.88
C VAL A 77 -5.27 -17.21 1.11
N LEU A 78 -5.41 -18.34 1.82
CA LEU A 78 -5.71 -19.62 1.19
C LEU A 78 -7.06 -19.58 0.46
N ASP A 79 -8.11 -19.06 1.09
CA ASP A 79 -9.43 -18.90 0.46
C ASP A 79 -9.33 -18.05 -0.83
N MET A 80 -8.54 -16.98 -0.80
CA MET A 80 -8.29 -16.15 -1.99
C MET A 80 -7.45 -16.87 -3.05
N VAL A 81 -6.48 -17.70 -2.67
CA VAL A 81 -5.69 -18.50 -3.62
C VAL A 81 -6.60 -19.50 -4.34
N GLU A 82 -7.45 -20.21 -3.60
CA GLU A 82 -8.44 -21.12 -4.18
C GLU A 82 -9.38 -20.36 -5.13
N ALA A 83 -9.85 -19.18 -4.72
CA ALA A 83 -10.68 -18.33 -5.55
C ALA A 83 -10.01 -17.90 -6.87
N ILE A 84 -8.70 -17.59 -6.84
CA ILE A 84 -7.91 -17.26 -8.03
C ILE A 84 -7.78 -18.48 -8.95
N HIS A 85 -7.51 -19.66 -8.39
CA HIS A 85 -7.36 -20.89 -9.20
C HIS A 85 -8.68 -21.36 -9.82
N ASP A 86 -9.80 -21.08 -9.16
CA ASP A 86 -11.16 -21.41 -9.62
C ASP A 86 -11.79 -20.35 -10.54
N ASP A 87 -11.04 -19.29 -10.92
CA ASP A 87 -11.53 -18.14 -11.70
C ASP A 87 -12.78 -17.47 -11.09
N ASN A 88 -12.91 -17.48 -9.76
CA ASN A 88 -14.03 -16.88 -9.03
C ASN A 88 -13.64 -15.66 -8.16
N TYR A 89 -12.36 -15.26 -8.23
CA TYR A 89 -11.81 -14.09 -7.54
C TYR A 89 -12.48 -12.79 -8.00
N ASN A 90 -13.04 -12.03 -7.06
CA ASN A 90 -13.77 -10.78 -7.33
C ASN A 90 -13.48 -9.69 -6.28
N GLU A 91 -12.27 -9.70 -5.72
CA GLU A 91 -11.86 -8.70 -4.74
C GLU A 91 -11.45 -7.37 -5.43
N PRO A 92 -11.53 -6.23 -4.71
CA PRO A 92 -11.06 -4.96 -5.23
C PRO A 92 -9.56 -4.93 -5.56
N PRO A 93 -9.13 -4.09 -6.52
CA PRO A 93 -7.71 -3.84 -6.81
C PRO A 93 -6.93 -3.42 -5.56
N ILE A 94 -5.64 -3.77 -5.50
CA ILE A 94 -4.74 -3.31 -4.43
C ILE A 94 -4.36 -1.84 -4.63
N LEU A 95 -3.91 -1.16 -3.57
CA LEU A 95 -3.40 0.20 -3.68
C LEU A 95 -1.88 0.19 -3.67
N VAL A 96 -1.31 0.95 -4.60
CA VAL A 96 0.15 1.06 -4.75
C VAL A 96 0.59 2.51 -4.93
N ARG A 97 1.88 2.78 -4.76
CA ARG A 97 2.54 4.04 -5.13
C ARG A 97 3.85 3.77 -5.86
N GLU A 98 4.35 4.76 -6.59
CA GLU A 98 5.69 4.66 -7.18
C GLU A 98 6.77 4.57 -6.08
N TYR A 99 7.66 3.59 -6.20
CA TYR A 99 8.74 3.35 -5.26
C TYR A 99 9.99 2.85 -6.00
N GLN A 100 11.02 3.70 -6.06
CA GLN A 100 12.34 3.34 -6.59
C GLN A 100 12.34 2.69 -8.00
N GLY A 101 11.43 3.11 -8.88
CA GLY A 101 11.29 2.54 -10.24
C GLY A 101 10.44 1.27 -10.31
N ALA A 102 9.80 0.90 -9.21
CA ALA A 102 8.80 -0.14 -9.07
C ALA A 102 7.57 0.45 -8.35
N TYR A 103 6.69 -0.41 -7.81
CA TYR A 103 5.54 0.00 -7.02
C TYR A 103 5.57 -0.63 -5.63
N GLN A 104 5.33 0.18 -4.61
CA GLN A 104 5.13 -0.30 -3.25
C GLN A 104 3.65 -0.57 -3.00
N VAL A 105 3.32 -1.74 -2.44
CA VAL A 105 1.97 -2.05 -1.93
C VAL A 105 1.74 -1.25 -0.65
N VAL A 106 0.63 -0.49 -0.60
CA VAL A 106 0.24 0.33 0.56
C VAL A 106 -1.10 -0.07 1.16
N ASP A 107 -1.94 -0.81 0.42
CA ASP A 107 -3.12 -1.49 0.95
C ASP A 107 -3.41 -2.76 0.14
N GLY A 108 -4.09 -3.74 0.75
CA GLY A 108 -4.46 -5.00 0.13
C GLY A 108 -3.39 -6.08 0.22
N HIS A 109 -2.59 -6.10 1.29
CA HIS A 109 -1.50 -7.06 1.46
C HIS A 109 -1.94 -8.52 1.36
N HIS A 110 -3.09 -8.92 1.96
CA HIS A 110 -3.58 -10.29 1.82
C HIS A 110 -3.89 -10.66 0.36
N ARG A 111 -4.44 -9.73 -0.43
CA ARG A 111 -4.69 -9.91 -1.87
C ARG A 111 -3.40 -10.06 -2.65
N PHE A 112 -2.42 -9.18 -2.38
CA PHE A 112 -1.08 -9.27 -2.97
C PHE A 112 -0.44 -10.64 -2.70
N HIS A 113 -0.46 -11.09 -1.45
CA HIS A 113 0.09 -12.39 -1.07
C HIS A 113 -0.69 -13.57 -1.66
N ALA A 114 -2.01 -13.47 -1.80
CA ALA A 114 -2.80 -14.50 -2.49
C ALA A 114 -2.39 -14.63 -3.95
N HIS A 115 -2.24 -13.52 -4.68
CA HIS A 115 -1.74 -13.54 -6.07
C HIS A 115 -0.32 -14.10 -6.18
N LEU A 116 0.56 -13.77 -5.22
CA LEU A 116 1.92 -14.31 -5.16
C LEU A 116 1.89 -15.83 -4.95
N ALA A 117 1.12 -16.32 -3.98
CA ALA A 117 0.99 -17.74 -3.67
C ALA A 117 0.29 -18.53 -4.80
N ALA A 118 -0.66 -17.91 -5.49
CA ALA A 118 -1.36 -18.50 -6.63
C ALA A 118 -0.49 -18.58 -7.90
N GLY A 119 0.68 -17.91 -7.94
CA GLY A 119 1.55 -17.85 -9.12
C GLY A 119 1.05 -16.91 -10.22
N SER A 120 0.24 -15.91 -9.86
CA SER A 120 -0.25 -14.90 -10.80
C SER A 120 0.91 -14.13 -11.43
N GLN A 121 0.78 -13.78 -12.70
CA GLN A 121 1.79 -12.96 -13.40
C GLN A 121 1.52 -11.46 -13.26
N THR A 122 0.25 -11.11 -13.04
CA THR A 122 -0.24 -9.74 -12.96
C THR A 122 -1.32 -9.62 -11.89
N ILE A 123 -1.57 -8.40 -11.42
CA ILE A 123 -2.63 -8.06 -10.48
C ILE A 123 -3.23 -6.69 -10.84
N GLU A 124 -4.52 -6.51 -10.54
CA GLU A 124 -5.17 -5.21 -10.66
C GLU A 124 -4.79 -4.29 -9.50
N VAL A 125 -4.43 -3.06 -9.83
CA VAL A 125 -4.00 -2.04 -8.88
C VAL A 125 -4.68 -0.70 -9.14
N ARG A 126 -4.62 0.18 -8.15
CA ARG A 126 -4.85 1.63 -8.30
C ARG A 126 -3.61 2.35 -7.77
N VAL A 127 -3.04 3.21 -8.60
CA VAL A 127 -1.83 3.97 -8.24
C VAL A 127 -2.25 5.26 -7.53
N VAL A 128 -1.83 5.41 -6.28
CA VAL A 128 -2.00 6.64 -5.50
C VAL A 128 -1.07 7.70 -6.08
N PRO A 129 -1.59 8.86 -6.54
CA PRO A 129 -0.75 9.93 -7.07
C PRO A 129 0.20 10.48 -6.00
N ASP A 130 1.45 10.74 -6.38
CA ASP A 130 2.46 11.33 -5.47
C ASP A 130 1.99 12.66 -4.84
N GLU A 131 1.16 13.44 -5.55
CA GLU A 131 0.60 14.69 -5.04
C GLU A 131 -0.41 14.51 -3.90
N ASP A 132 -0.93 13.30 -3.74
CA ASP A 132 -1.82 12.91 -2.66
C ASP A 132 -1.09 12.34 -1.45
N VAL A 133 0.24 12.23 -1.50
CA VAL A 133 1.07 11.65 -0.45
C VAL A 133 1.91 12.72 0.25
N VAL A 134 1.83 12.74 1.57
CA VAL A 134 2.68 13.51 2.48
C VAL A 134 3.61 12.54 3.22
N TYR A 135 4.91 12.81 3.15
CA TYR A 135 5.93 12.00 3.81
C TYR A 135 6.33 12.61 5.15
N ILE A 136 6.28 11.79 6.20
CA ILE A 136 6.84 12.11 7.51
C ILE A 136 8.10 11.27 7.70
N ASP A 137 9.22 11.93 7.94
CA ASP A 137 10.46 11.27 8.32
C ASP A 137 10.49 11.13 9.85
N SER A 138 10.44 9.89 10.35
CA SER A 138 10.51 9.58 11.79
C SER A 138 11.88 9.08 12.25
N ARG A 139 12.93 9.26 11.43
CA ARG A 139 14.32 8.89 11.75
C ARG A 139 15.03 9.87 12.68
#